data_AF-A0A7R9FFV6-F1
#
_entry.id   AF-A0A7R9FFV6-F1
#
_cell.length_a   1.000
_cell.length_b   1.000
_cell.length_c   1.000
_cell.angle_alpha   90.00
_cell.angle_beta   90.00
_cell.angle_gamma   90.00
#
_symmetry.space_group_name_H-M   'P 1'
#
loop_
_entity.id
_entity.type
_entity.pdbx_description
1 polymer ?
#
loop_
_entity_poly.entity_id
_entity_poly.type
_entity_poly.pdbx_seq_one_letter_code
_entity_poly.pdbx_strand_id
1 'polypeptide(L)'
;CCREGNDPDDYSRLTYKKLLEEVCKFANVLKSKGITKGDRVVLYMPMILEVVVAMLACSRIGAVHSIVFAGFSAESLGERMCDCKCKVLVTADGVWRGPKLLHLKEICDTGKR
;
A
#
# COMPACT_ATOMS: atom_id res chain seq x y z
N CYS A 1 -5.41 -11.90 -5.67
CA CYS A 1 -4.09 -12.53 -5.40
C CYS A 1 -2.99 -11.57 -5.84
N CYS A 2 -2.50 -10.76 -4.91
CA CYS A 2 -1.35 -9.90 -5.10
C CYS A 2 -0.09 -10.78 -5.11
N ARG A 3 0.46 -11.06 -6.29
CA ARG A 3 1.66 -11.88 -6.45
C ARG A 3 2.80 -10.99 -6.89
N GLU A 4 3.95 -11.09 -6.22
CA GLU A 4 5.16 -10.29 -6.50
C GLU A 4 5.86 -10.68 -7.82
N GLY A 5 5.17 -11.34 -8.76
CA GLY A 5 5.81 -11.88 -9.96
C GLY A 5 6.92 -12.89 -9.65
N ASN A 6 6.74 -13.70 -8.59
CA ASN A 6 7.70 -14.72 -8.16
C ASN A 6 7.83 -15.89 -9.15
N ASP A 7 6.96 -15.96 -10.15
CA ASP A 7 6.98 -16.97 -11.21
C ASP A 7 7.17 -16.25 -12.56
N PRO A 8 8.11 -16.68 -13.43
CA PRO A 8 8.35 -16.04 -14.73
C PRO A 8 7.11 -16.00 -15.64
N ASP A 9 6.14 -16.89 -15.45
CA ASP A 9 4.87 -16.89 -16.18
C ASP A 9 3.79 -15.98 -15.56
N ASP A 10 4.02 -15.48 -14.35
CA ASP A 10 3.10 -14.63 -13.60
C ASP A 10 3.50 -13.15 -13.69
N TYR A 11 3.20 -12.53 -14.83
CA TYR A 11 3.41 -11.10 -15.04
C TYR A 11 2.11 -10.38 -15.35
N SER A 12 1.95 -9.20 -14.75
CA SER A 12 0.86 -8.29 -15.05
C SER A 12 1.37 -7.12 -15.88
N ARG A 13 0.63 -6.75 -16.94
CA ARG A 13 0.94 -5.59 -17.78
C ARG A 13 -0.12 -4.51 -17.57
N LEU A 14 0.35 -3.26 -17.43
CA LEU A 14 -0.50 -2.10 -17.24
C LEU A 14 -0.11 -1.05 -18.28
N THR A 15 -1.09 -0.61 -19.07
CA THR A 15 -0.89 0.51 -20.00
C THR A 15 -1.02 1.83 -19.24
N TYR A 16 -0.38 2.90 -19.73
CA TYR A 16 -0.48 4.23 -19.11
C TYR A 16 -1.93 4.71 -18.95
N LYS A 17 -2.80 4.41 -19.92
CA LYS A 17 -4.23 4.75 -19.84
C LYS A 17 -4.90 4.06 -18.65
N LYS A 18 -4.71 2.74 -18.53
CA LYS A 18 -5.29 1.96 -17.43
C LYS A 18 -4.69 2.36 -16.08
N LEU A 19 -3.38 2.65 -16.03
CA LEU A 19 -2.73 3.16 -14.83
C LEU A 19 -3.35 4.48 -14.37
N LEU A 20 -3.56 5.42 -15.30
CA LEU A 20 -4.19 6.70 -15.00
C LEU A 20 -5.64 6.53 -14.47
N GLU A 21 -6.42 5.63 -15.07
CA GLU A 21 -7.78 5.30 -14.63
C GLU A 21 -7.79 4.76 -13.20
N GLU A 22 -6.93 3.79 -12.89
CA GLU A 22 -6.82 3.20 -11.55
C GLU A 22 -6.32 4.22 -10.50
N VAL A 23 -5.35 5.05 -10.85
CA VAL A 23 -4.87 6.15 -9.99
C VAL A 23 -5.99 7.14 -9.69
N CYS A 24 -6.80 7.50 -10.69
CA CYS A 24 -7.94 8.41 -10.47
C CYS A 24 -9.00 7.80 -9.56
N LYS A 25 -9.34 6.51 -9.77
CA LYS A 25 -10.29 5.80 -8.91
C LYS A 25 -9.79 5.76 -7.46
N PHE A 26 -8.54 5.35 -7.25
CA PHE A 26 -7.99 5.25 -5.90
C PHE A 26 -7.83 6.61 -5.22
N ALA A 27 -7.44 7.65 -5.96
CA ALA A 27 -7.41 9.02 -5.44
C ALA A 27 -8.80 9.51 -4.97
N ASN A 28 -9.88 9.15 -5.70
CA ASN A 28 -11.24 9.48 -5.28
C ASN A 28 -11.66 8.73 -4.02
N VAL A 29 -11.24 7.47 -3.86
CA VAL A 29 -11.44 6.70 -2.62
C VAL A 29 -10.73 7.38 -1.45
N LEU A 30 -9.46 7.78 -1.61
CA LEU A 30 -8.72 8.49 -0.56
C LEU A 30 -9.39 9.82 -0.17
N LYS A 31 -9.88 10.59 -1.14
CA LYS A 31 -10.66 11.81 -0.88
C LYS A 31 -11.96 11.52 -0.13
N SER A 32 -12.69 10.46 -0.49
CA SER A 32 -13.92 10.04 0.21
C SER A 32 -13.67 9.62 1.66
N LYS A 33 -12.44 9.16 1.97
CA LYS A 33 -11.97 8.84 3.31
C LYS A 33 -11.49 10.07 4.09
N GLY A 34 -11.62 11.27 3.53
CA GLY A 34 -11.25 12.52 4.19
C GLY A 34 -9.76 12.87 4.12
N ILE A 35 -9.00 12.24 3.22
CA ILE A 35 -7.59 12.60 3.02
C ILE A 35 -7.50 13.92 2.26
N THR A 36 -6.74 14.85 2.83
CA THR A 36 -6.49 16.19 2.31
C THR A 36 -5.00 16.40 2.05
N LYS A 37 -4.66 17.52 1.40
CA LYS A 37 -3.26 17.88 1.13
C LYS A 37 -2.50 18.01 2.45
N GLY A 38 -1.33 17.38 2.54
CA GLY A 38 -0.49 17.36 3.74
C GLY A 38 -0.80 16.23 4.72
N ASP A 39 -1.87 15.45 4.48
CA ASP A 39 -2.12 14.24 5.25
C ASP A 39 -1.13 13.14 4.90
N ARG A 40 -0.87 12.28 5.89
CA ARG A 40 0.10 11.18 5.78
C ARG A 40 -0.62 9.86 5.63
N VAL A 41 -0.25 9.12 4.59
CA VAL A 41 -0.81 7.80 4.25
C VAL A 41 0.32 6.78 4.30
N VAL A 42 0.16 5.73 5.09
CA VAL A 42 1.14 4.64 5.18
C VAL A 42 0.75 3.54 4.21
N LEU A 43 1.71 3.08 3.42
CA LEU A 43 1.57 1.96 2.48
C LEU A 43 2.37 0.77 3.02
N TYR A 44 1.68 -0.28 3.48
CA TYR A 44 2.28 -1.53 3.94
C TYR A 44 1.88 -2.67 3.00
N MET A 45 2.59 -2.76 1.88
CA MET A 45 2.28 -3.65 0.78
C MET A 45 3.56 -4.27 0.19
N PRO A 46 3.43 -5.43 -0.48
CA PRO A 46 4.52 -6.06 -1.21
C PRO A 46 4.83 -5.34 -2.53
N MET A 47 5.85 -5.79 -3.26
CA MET A 47 6.22 -5.22 -4.56
C MET A 47 5.23 -5.65 -5.67
N ILE A 48 4.09 -4.97 -5.73
CA ILE A 48 3.00 -5.20 -6.70
C ILE A 48 2.63 -3.89 -7.41
N LEU A 49 1.91 -3.99 -8.54
CA LEU A 49 1.54 -2.83 -9.36
C LEU A 49 0.60 -1.87 -8.62
N GLU A 50 -0.21 -2.39 -7.71
CA GLU A 50 -1.13 -1.65 -6.86
C GLU A 50 -0.40 -0.67 -5.94
N VAL A 51 0.85 -0.96 -5.55
CA VAL A 51 1.67 -0.01 -4.77
C VAL A 51 1.99 1.22 -5.59
N VAL A 52 2.30 1.06 -6.88
CA VAL A 52 2.56 2.18 -7.78
C VAL A 52 1.29 3.01 -7.95
N VAL A 53 0.13 2.37 -8.09
CA VAL A 53 -1.17 3.05 -8.13
C VAL A 53 -1.42 3.86 -6.85
N ALA A 54 -1.20 3.26 -5.68
CA ALA A 54 -1.42 3.90 -4.39
C ALA A 54 -0.46 5.08 -4.16
N MET A 55 0.81 4.92 -4.52
CA MET A 55 1.83 5.97 -4.43
C MET A 55 1.45 7.17 -5.31
N LEU A 56 1.16 6.93 -6.60
CA LEU A 56 0.76 7.99 -7.54
C LEU A 56 -0.55 8.67 -7.14
N ALA A 57 -1.51 7.93 -6.59
CA ALA A 57 -2.75 8.51 -6.09
C ALA A 57 -2.53 9.43 -4.90
N CYS A 58 -1.64 9.07 -3.96
CA CYS A 58 -1.24 9.93 -2.85
C CYS A 58 -0.58 11.22 -3.36
N SER A 59 0.37 11.10 -4.30
CA SER A 59 0.99 12.27 -4.92
C SER A 59 -0.02 13.16 -5.66
N ARG A 60 -1.02 12.56 -6.33
CA ARG A 60 -2.08 13.28 -7.07
C ARG A 60 -2.97 14.14 -6.16
N ILE A 61 -3.25 13.69 -4.94
CA ILE A 61 -4.05 14.44 -3.96
C ILE A 61 -3.20 15.39 -3.09
N GLY A 62 -1.87 15.34 -3.24
CA GLY A 62 -0.95 16.11 -2.40
C GLY A 62 -0.80 15.55 -0.97
N ALA A 63 -1.10 14.26 -0.78
CA ALA A 63 -0.83 13.54 0.45
C ALA A 63 0.61 13.00 0.45
N VAL A 64 1.20 12.88 1.63
CA VAL A 64 2.54 12.33 1.82
C VAL A 64 2.41 10.82 2.01
N HIS A 65 2.94 10.03 1.08
CA HIS A 65 2.98 8.58 1.22
C HIS A 65 4.24 8.14 2.00
N SER A 66 4.07 7.30 3.01
CA SER A 66 5.16 6.64 3.74
C SER A 66 5.13 5.15 3.44
N ILE A 67 6.15 4.65 2.74
CA ILE A 67 6.19 3.26 2.31
C ILE A 67 6.95 2.44 3.36
N VAL A 68 6.30 1.40 3.86
CA VAL A 68 6.89 0.45 4.80
C VAL A 68 6.90 -0.93 4.14
N PHE A 69 8.09 -1.52 4.07
CA PHE A 69 8.27 -2.81 3.42
C PHE A 69 7.52 -3.92 4.18
N ALA A 70 6.83 -4.79 3.45
CA ALA A 70 5.99 -5.88 3.96
C ALA A 70 6.72 -6.99 4.75
N GLY A 71 7.99 -6.79 5.10
CA GLY A 71 8.80 -7.71 5.92
C GLY A 71 9.07 -7.22 7.35
N PHE A 72 8.60 -6.02 7.72
CA PHE A 72 8.77 -5.48 9.07
C PHE A 72 7.77 -6.08 10.06
N SER A 73 8.16 -6.15 11.34
CA SER A 73 7.28 -6.59 12.44
C SER A 73 6.16 -5.56 12.69
N ALA A 74 5.10 -6.02 13.38
CA ALA A 74 3.98 -5.16 13.77
C ALA A 74 4.43 -3.96 14.61
N GLU A 75 5.45 -4.14 15.47
CA GLU A 75 6.01 -3.10 16.33
C GLU A 75 6.70 -2.01 15.50
N SER A 76 7.59 -2.39 14.57
CA SER A 76 8.24 -1.43 13.67
C SER A 76 7.25 -0.71 12.73
N LEU A 77 6.14 -1.37 12.37
CA LEU A 77 5.05 -0.72 11.63
C LEU A 77 4.33 0.31 12.50
N GLY A 78 3.99 -0.05 13.74
CA GLY A 78 3.33 0.83 14.72
C GLY A 78 4.15 2.08 15.01
N GLU A 79 5.45 1.94 15.29
CA GLU A 79 6.35 3.07 15.53
C GLU A 79 6.35 4.07 14.38
N ARG A 80 6.43 3.57 13.13
CA ARG A 80 6.40 4.41 11.94
C ARG A 80 5.05 5.11 11.79
N MET A 81 3.94 4.39 12.00
CA MET A 81 2.60 4.97 11.95
C MET A 81 2.41 6.08 12.98
N CYS A 82 2.92 5.89 14.20
CA CYS A 82 2.90 6.87 15.28
C CYS A 82 3.75 8.11 14.95
N ASP A 83 4.98 7.92 14.48
CA ASP A 83 5.88 9.02 14.11
C ASP A 83 5.29 9.87 12.97
N CYS A 84 4.81 9.21 11.91
CA CYS A 84 4.19 9.89 10.79
C CYS A 84 2.72 10.25 11.03
N LYS A 85 2.16 10.09 12.23
CA LYS A 85 0.75 10.34 12.62
C LYS A 85 -0.22 10.14 11.44
N CYS A 86 -0.16 8.97 10.83
CA CYS A 86 -0.86 8.70 9.59
C CYS A 86 -2.37 8.64 9.84
N LYS A 87 -3.17 9.14 8.88
CA LYS A 87 -4.64 9.05 8.95
C LYS A 87 -5.17 7.75 8.36
N VAL A 88 -4.47 7.19 7.38
CA VAL A 88 -4.88 5.99 6.65
C VAL A 88 -3.68 5.07 6.48
N LEU A 89 -3.93 3.78 6.71
CA LEU A 89 -3.04 2.66 6.39
C LEU A 89 -3.65 1.91 5.21
N VAL A 90 -2.88 1.73 4.16
CA VAL A 90 -3.24 0.89 3.01
C VAL A 90 -2.37 -0.35 3.03
N THR A 91 -3.00 -1.54 3.02
CA THR A 91 -2.30 -2.82 3.10
C THR A 91 -2.93 -3.85 2.17
N ALA A 92 -2.24 -4.97 1.98
CA ALA A 92 -2.75 -6.16 1.31
C ALA A 92 -3.19 -7.21 2.35
N ASP A 93 -4.02 -8.15 1.92
CA ASP A 93 -4.45 -9.31 2.70
C ASP A 93 -3.26 -10.21 3.08
N GLY A 94 -2.42 -10.51 2.10
CA GLY A 94 -1.19 -11.25 2.29
C GLY A 94 -0.32 -11.25 1.04
N VAL A 95 0.90 -11.73 1.19
CA VAL A 95 1.85 -11.90 0.08
C VAL A 95 2.50 -13.26 0.13
N TRP A 96 2.68 -13.86 -1.04
CA TRP A 96 3.53 -15.03 -1.23
C TRP A 96 4.95 -14.58 -1.52
N ARG A 97 5.86 -14.82 -0.57
CA ARG A 97 7.30 -14.59 -0.74
C ARG A 97 8.00 -15.92 -0.89
N GLY A 98 8.25 -16.33 -2.14
CA GLY A 98 8.63 -17.72 -2.45
C GLY A 98 7.55 -18.71 -1.97
N PRO A 99 7.90 -19.78 -1.24
CA PRO A 99 6.92 -20.75 -0.72
C PRO A 99 6.20 -20.29 0.56
N LYS A 100 6.62 -19.16 1.17
CA LYS A 100 6.08 -18.71 2.46
C LYS A 100 4.98 -17.68 2.25
N LEU A 101 3.80 -17.96 2.81
CA LEU A 101 2.71 -17.01 2.92
C LEU A 101 2.94 -16.08 4.11
N LEU A 102 2.89 -14.77 3.87
CA LEU A 102 2.95 -13.72 4.87
C LEU A 102 1.58 -13.04 4.97
N HIS A 103 0.95 -13.15 6.14
CA HIS A 103 -0.35 -12.53 6.43
C HIS A 103 -0.17 -11.09 6.88
N LEU A 104 -0.12 -10.16 5.92
CA LEU A 104 0.13 -8.74 6.20
C LEU A 104 -1.00 -8.10 6.99
N LYS A 105 -2.25 -8.51 6.75
CA LYS A 105 -3.42 -8.02 7.48
C LYS A 105 -3.34 -8.28 8.97
N GLU A 106 -2.88 -9.47 9.38
CA GLU A 106 -2.74 -9.84 10.79
C GLU A 106 -1.67 -9.00 11.50
N ILE A 107 -0.56 -8.73 10.80
CA ILE A 107 0.52 -7.86 11.29
C ILE A 107 -0.02 -6.43 11.48
N CYS A 108 -0.79 -5.92 10.51
CA CYS A 108 -1.42 -4.60 10.60
C CYS A 108 -2.43 -4.49 11.75
N ASP A 109 -3.23 -5.53 11.99
CA ASP A 109 -4.22 -5.51 13.08
C ASP A 109 -3.54 -5.57 14.45
N THR A 110 -2.43 -6.30 14.56
CA THR A 110 -1.61 -6.35 15.79
C THR A 110 -0.90 -5.04 16.06
N GLY A 111 -0.39 -4.37 15.01
CA GLY A 111 0.36 -3.10 15.12
C GLY A 111 -0.50 -1.86 15.35
N LYS A 112 -1.84 -1.97 15.28
CA LYS A 112 -2.81 -0.89 15.53
C LYS A 112 -3.08 -0.63 17.03
N ARG A 113 -2.30 -1.22 17.92
CA ARG A 113 -2.46 -1.08 19.37
C ARG A 113 -2.00 0.28 19.89
#